data_AF-A0A377RTU6-F1
#
_entry.id   AF-A0A377RTU6-F1
#
_cell.length_a   1.000
_cell.length_b   1.000
_cell.length_c   1.000
_cell.angle_alpha   90.00
_cell.angle_beta   90.00
_cell.angle_gamma   90.00
#
_symmetry.space_group_name_H-M   'P 1'
#
loop_
_entity.id
_entity.type
_entity.pdbx_description
1 polymer ?
#
loop_
_entity_poly.entity_id
_entity_poly.type
_entity_poly.pdbx_seq_one_letter_code
_entity_poly.pdbx_strand_id
1 'polypeptide(L)' 'MRCLTCLKLSFKPLCPNCLNDLPLSLKVRVLEGVSVYSFYAYSEIEELIKSKYALIGSRILPLLSQKAGAEFVRIYKKKA' A
#
# COMPACT_ATOMS: atom_id res chain seq x y z
N MET A 1 10.91 15.23 11.03
CA MET A 1 9.64 14.51 10.81
C MET A 1 9.79 13.08 11.29
N ARG A 2 8.73 12.44 11.78
CA ARG A 2 8.78 11.07 12.32
C ARG A 2 7.83 10.17 11.50
N CYS A 3 8.16 8.89 11.40
CA CYS A 3 7.25 7.87 10.88
C CYS A 3 6.00 7.81 11.77
N LEU A 4 4.81 7.76 11.17
CA LEU A 4 3.56 7.70 11.91
C LEU A 4 3.36 6.36 12.65
N THR A 5 3.96 5.28 12.13
CA THR A 5 3.82 3.93 12.71
C THR A 5 4.83 3.66 13.83
N CYS A 6 6.12 3.94 13.61
CA CYS A 6 7.18 3.58 14.56
C CYS A 6 7.83 4.77 15.28
N LEU A 7 7.40 6.00 14.99
CA LEU A 7 7.90 7.25 15.58
C LEU A 7 9.41 7.52 15.41
N LYS A 8 10.15 6.66 14.70
CA LYS A 8 11.55 6.88 14.33
C LYS A 8 11.67 8.04 13.35
N LEU A 9 12.86 8.64 13.29
CA LEU A 9 13.18 9.72 12.36
C LEU A 9 12.93 9.28 10.92
N SER A 10 12.13 10.05 10.18
CA SER A 10 11.86 9.81 8.77
C SER A 10 11.45 11.08 8.06
N PHE A 11 11.88 11.25 6.81
CA PHE A 11 11.43 12.34 5.94
C PHE A 11 10.09 12.05 5.25
N LYS A 12 9.60 10.81 5.37
CA LYS A 12 8.30 10.36 4.84
C LYS A 12 7.34 10.06 6.01
N PRO A 13 6.01 10.10 5.79
CA PRO A 13 5.04 9.72 6.81
C PRO A 13 5.13 8.24 7.21
N LEU A 14 5.59 7.37 6.30
CA LEU A 14 5.97 5.98 6.57
C LEU A 14 7.44 5.80 6.22
N CYS A 15 8.24 5.29 7.17
CA CYS A 15 9.63 4.94 6.88
C CYS A 15 9.70 3.67 6.01
N PRO A 16 10.82 3.42 5.31
CA PRO A 16 10.97 2.25 4.45
C PRO A 16 10.69 0.93 5.16
N ASN A 17 11.11 0.79 6.42
CA ASN A 17 10.91 -0.44 7.20
C ASN A 17 9.41 -0.70 7.41
N CYS A 18 8.67 0.26 7.99
CA CYS A 18 7.24 0.12 8.20
C CYS A 18 6.46 -0.07 6.90
N LEU A 19 6.89 0.59 5.81
CA LEU A 19 6.27 0.36 4.50
C LEU A 19 6.53 -1.06 4.00
N ASN A 20 7.75 -1.59 4.18
CA ASN A 20 8.13 -2.92 3.73
C ASN A 20 7.48 -4.03 4.57
N ASP A 21 7.27 -3.80 5.86
CA ASP A 21 6.62 -4.73 6.80
C ASP A 21 5.15 -5.00 6.44
N LEU A 22 4.50 -4.11 5.67
CA LEU A 22 3.15 -4.37 5.15
C LEU A 22 3.17 -5.51 4.14
N PRO A 23 2.51 -6.65 4.41
CA PRO A 23 2.52 -7.77 3.48
C PRO A 23 1.80 -7.39 2.18
N LEU A 24 2.30 -7.96 1.07
CA LEU A 24 1.69 -7.83 -0.25
C LEU A 24 1.22 -9.20 -0.70
N SER A 25 -0.06 -9.30 -1.04
CA SER A 25 -0.66 -10.52 -1.57
C SER A 25 -1.61 -10.16 -2.69
N LEU A 26 -1.31 -10.66 -3.91
CA LEU A 26 -2.20 -10.49 -5.04
C LEU A 26 -3.45 -11.36 -4.85
N LYS A 27 -4.58 -10.70 -4.66
CA LYS A 27 -5.91 -11.31 -4.68
C LYS A 27 -6.68 -10.77 -5.89
N VAL A 28 -7.36 -11.67 -6.59
CA VAL A 28 -8.21 -11.34 -7.73
C VAL A 28 -9.62 -11.80 -7.41
N ARG A 29 -10.58 -10.89 -7.51
CA ARG A 29 -12.01 -11.20 -7.41
C ARG A 29 -12.69 -10.76 -8.70
N VAL A 30 -13.61 -11.56 -9.20
CA VAL A 30 -14.43 -11.18 -10.36
C VAL A 30 -15.75 -10.65 -9.83
N LEU A 31 -16.05 -9.39 -10.14
CA LEU A 31 -17.32 -8.74 -9.80
C LEU A 31 -17.98 -8.33 -11.11
N GLU A 32 -19.14 -8.90 -11.43
CA GLU A 32 -19.92 -8.53 -12.63
C GLU A 32 -19.10 -8.56 -13.93
N GLY A 33 -18.20 -9.55 -14.07
CA GLY A 33 -17.32 -9.68 -15.23
C GLY A 33 -16.06 -8.80 -15.18
N VAL A 34 -15.89 -7.96 -14.17
CA VAL A 34 -14.69 -7.14 -13.95
C VAL A 34 -13.75 -7.82 -12.96
N SER A 35 -12.52 -8.08 -13.41
CA SER A 35 -11.44 -8.57 -12.54
C SER A 35 -10.90 -7.43 -11.68
N VAL A 36 -11.16 -7.49 -10.37
CA VAL A 36 -10.67 -6.54 -9.38
C VAL A 36 -9.44 -7.14 -8.69
N TYR A 37 -8.32 -6.45 -8.86
CA TYR A 37 -7.04 -6.80 -8.25
C TYR A 37 -6.87 -6.08 -6.91
N SER A 38 -6.33 -6.77 -5.92
CA SER A 38 -6.04 -6.23 -4.60
C SER A 38 -4.70 -6.75 -4.12
N PHE A 39 -3.93 -5.90 -3.43
CA PHE A 39 -2.57 -6.21 -2.99
C PHE A 39 -2.41 -6.24 -1.47
N TYR A 40 -3.35 -5.65 -0.74
CA TYR A 40 -3.35 -5.59 0.71
C TYR A 40 -4.66 -6.17 1.23
N ALA A 41 -4.62 -6.84 2.39
CA ALA A 41 -5.85 -7.06 3.14
C ALA A 41 -6.28 -5.73 3.79
N TYR A 42 -7.58 -5.46 3.82
CA TYR A 42 -8.09 -4.22 4.41
C TYR A 42 -7.64 -4.06 5.87
N SER A 43 -7.68 -5.14 6.65
CA SER A 43 -7.25 -5.19 8.06
C SER A 43 -5.80 -4.80 8.27
N GLU A 44 -4.93 -4.97 7.27
CA GLU A 44 -3.49 -4.65 7.39
C GLU A 44 -3.20 -3.17 7.13
N ILE A 45 -4.09 -2.49 6.39
CA ILE A 45 -3.88 -1.10 5.98
C ILE A 45 -5.03 -0.17 6.40
N GLU A 46 -5.95 -0.62 7.25
CA GLU A 46 -7.19 0.09 7.57
C GLU A 46 -6.93 1.51 8.07
N GLU A 47 -6.02 1.67 9.03
CA GLU A 47 -5.65 2.98 9.57
C GLU A 47 -5.00 3.87 8.50
N LEU A 48 -4.13 3.27 7.67
CA LEU A 48 -3.43 3.97 6.62
C LEU A 48 -4.37 4.39 5.48
N ILE A 49 -5.36 3.60 5.12
CA ILE A 49 -6.30 3.92 4.05
C ILE A 49 -7.39 4.89 4.50
N LYS A 50 -7.78 4.85 5.79
CA LYS A 50 -8.65 5.86 6.41
C LYS A 50 -7.99 7.25 6.45
N SER A 51 -6.67 7.33 6.31
CA SER A 51 -5.99 8.63 6.14
C SER A 51 -6.45 9.42 4.91
N LYS A 52 -7.18 8.81 3.96
CA LYS A 52 -7.81 9.50 2.83
C LYS A 52 -8.74 10.65 3.23
N TYR A 53 -9.25 10.66 4.46
CA TYR A 53 -10.10 11.72 5.01
C TYR A 53 -9.31 12.84 5.70
N ALA A 54 -7.97 12.79 5.65
CA ALA A 54 -7.09 13.79 6.25
C ALA A 54 -6.02 14.23 5.25
N LEU A 55 -5.46 15.43 5.45
CA LEU A 55 -4.44 15.99 4.55
C LEU A 55 -3.21 15.08 4.42
N ILE A 56 -2.84 14.37 5.49
CA ILE A 56 -1.70 13.45 5.49
C ILE A 56 -1.88 12.26 4.54
N GLY A 57 -3.13 11.90 4.19
CA GLY A 57 -3.43 10.86 3.21
C GLY A 57 -2.84 11.13 1.84
N SER A 58 -2.74 12.40 1.43
CA SER A 58 -2.08 12.79 0.18
C SER A 58 -0.62 12.35 0.09
N ARG A 59 0.03 12.06 1.24
CA ARG A 59 1.41 11.58 1.32
C ARG A 59 1.51 10.08 1.63
N ILE A 60 0.53 9.50 2.34
CA ILE A 60 0.51 8.07 2.70
C ILE A 60 0.07 7.21 1.51
N LEU A 61 -1.06 7.56 0.88
CA LEU A 61 -1.66 6.74 -0.17
C LEU A 61 -0.72 6.53 -1.38
N PRO A 62 0.06 7.53 -1.84
CA PRO A 62 1.04 7.30 -2.90
C PRO A 62 2.14 6.29 -2.52
N LEU A 63 2.52 6.19 -1.24
CA LEU A 63 3.54 5.21 -0.81
C LEU A 63 2.98 3.78 -0.91
N LEU A 64 1.74 3.58 -0.48
CA LEU A 64 1.04 2.30 -0.60
C LEU A 64 0.83 1.91 -2.07
N SER A 65 0.40 2.86 -2.90
CA SER A 65 0.13 2.60 -4.32
C SER A 65 1.41 2.33 -5.11
N GLN A 66 2.50 3.05 -4.85
CA GLN A 66 3.80 2.78 -5.48
C GLN A 66 4.30 1.37 -5.15
N LYS A 67 4.21 0.95 -3.88
CA LYS A 67 4.63 -0.39 -3.46
C LYS A 67 3.80 -1.48 -4.15
N ALA A 68 2.47 -1.33 -4.18
CA ALA A 68 1.57 -2.27 -4.85
C ALA A 68 1.78 -2.29 -6.37
N GLY A 69 1.96 -1.13 -7.00
CA GLY A 69 2.21 -1.01 -8.43
C GLY A 69 3.53 -1.65 -8.86
N ALA A 70 4.59 -1.49 -8.05
CA ALA A 70 5.87 -2.16 -8.29
C ALA A 70 5.72 -3.69 -8.25
N GLU A 71 4.94 -4.22 -7.30
CA GLU A 71 4.66 -5.66 -7.21
C GLU A 71 3.82 -6.14 -8.40
N PHE A 72 2.82 -5.37 -8.84
CA PHE A 72 2.05 -5.68 -10.05
C PHE A 72 2.95 -5.82 -11.28
N VAL A 73 3.84 -4.85 -11.52
CA VAL A 73 4.79 -4.90 -12.64
C VAL A 73 5.71 -6.11 -12.51
N ARG A 74 6.17 -6.44 -11.30
CA ARG A 74 7.00 -7.63 -11.05
C ARG A 74 6.27 -8.92 -11.42
N ILE A 75 5.01 -9.08 -11.01
CA ILE A 75 4.20 -10.25 -11.32
C ILE A 75 3.91 -10.33 -12.82
N TYR A 76 3.56 -9.21 -13.45
CA TYR A 76 3.29 -9.14 -14.89
C TYR A 76 4.50 -9.56 -15.72
N LYS A 77 5.69 -9.03 -15.40
CA LYS A 77 6.96 -9.40 -16.07
C LYS A 77 7.35 -10.87 -15.91
N LYS A 78 6.92 -11.56 -14.85
CA LYS A 78 7.17 -13.00 -14.66
C LYS A 78 6.24 -13.90 -15.50
N LYS A 79 5.10 -13.36 -15.92
CA LYS A 79 4.10 -14.09 -16.72
C LYS A 79 4.28 -13.91 -18.23
N ALA A 80 4.96 -12.83 -18.65
CA ALA A 80 5.34 -12.56 -20.03
C ALA A 80 6.64 -13.29 -20.37
#